data_AF-A0A354BI51-F1
#
_entry.id   AF-A0A354BI51-F1
#
_cell.length_a   1.000
_cell.length_b   1.000
_cell.length_c   1.000
_cell.angle_alpha   90.00
_cell.angle_beta   90.00
_cell.angle_gamma   90.00
#
_symmetry.space_group_name_H-M   'P 1'
#
loop_
_entity.id
_entity.type
_entity.pdbx_description
1 polymer ?
#
loop_
_entity_poly.entity_id
_entity_poly.type
_entity_poly.pdbx_seq_one_letter_code
_entity_poly.pdbx_strand_id
1 'polypeptide(L)'
;MSNEPTVQQDDVDRLRAGTHWDPHSVLGPHIILLNDRPHLALRAWQPGVKDVALLSNSVLWRMTRIYEEGLYETLLPDTTSIPTYRLRITHLDGAVTEISDPYAVSP
;
A
#
# COMPACT_ATOMS: atom_id res chain seq x y z
N MET A 1 16.61 10.73 3.09
CA MET A 1 15.29 11.37 3.11
C MET A 1 14.43 10.45 3.94
N SER A 2 14.01 10.89 5.11
CA SER A 2 13.24 10.06 6.04
C SER A 2 11.87 9.78 5.40
N ASN A 3 11.66 8.55 4.91
CA ASN A 3 10.32 8.08 4.55
C ASN A 3 9.61 7.77 5.86
N GLU A 4 9.07 8.78 6.52
CA GLU A 4 8.15 8.55 7.62
C GLU A 4 6.86 7.94 7.05
N PRO A 5 6.39 6.80 7.58
CA PRO A 5 5.15 6.20 7.16
C PRO A 5 4.00 7.20 7.31
N THR A 6 3.10 7.24 6.35
CA THR A 6 1.93 8.15 6.41
C THR A 6 0.78 7.60 7.27
N VAL A 7 1.01 6.49 8.00
CA VAL A 7 0.06 5.80 8.87
C VAL A 7 0.46 5.96 10.34
N GLN A 8 -0.52 6.06 11.24
CA GLN A 8 -0.26 6.16 12.67
C GLN A 8 0.05 4.78 13.28
N GLN A 9 0.91 4.74 14.31
CA GLN A 9 1.32 3.49 14.96
C GLN A 9 0.13 2.72 15.56
N ASP A 10 -0.81 3.41 16.21
CA ASP A 10 -1.99 2.79 16.82
C ASP A 10 -2.85 2.02 15.80
N ASP A 11 -2.93 2.52 14.57
CA ASP A 11 -3.67 1.86 13.48
C ASP A 11 -2.95 0.58 13.05
N VAL A 12 -1.63 0.63 12.95
CA VAL A 12 -0.80 -0.53 12.62
C VAL A 12 -0.94 -1.62 13.69
N ASP A 13 -0.91 -1.24 14.97
CA ASP A 13 -1.05 -2.17 16.08
C ASP A 13 -2.42 -2.86 16.08
N ARG A 14 -3.48 -2.11 15.80
CA ARG A 14 -4.84 -2.66 15.68
C ARG A 14 -5.01 -3.54 14.45
N LEU A 15 -4.41 -3.18 13.32
CA LEU A 15 -4.42 -4.02 12.11
C LEU A 15 -3.71 -5.35 12.38
N ARG A 16 -2.55 -5.30 13.03
CA ARG A 16 -1.79 -6.48 13.45
C ARG A 16 -2.59 -7.39 14.36
N ALA A 17 -3.30 -6.81 15.33
CA ALA A 17 -4.14 -7.57 16.26
C ALA A 17 -5.44 -8.08 15.63
N GLY A 18 -5.77 -7.69 14.40
CA GLY A 18 -7.06 -7.99 13.77
C GLY A 18 -8.23 -7.29 14.47
N THR A 19 -7.97 -6.22 15.22
CA THR A 19 -8.95 -5.48 16.00
C THR A 19 -9.24 -4.10 15.41
N HIS A 20 -8.68 -3.77 14.25
CA HIS A 20 -9.00 -2.53 13.57
C HIS A 20 -10.43 -2.60 13.03
N TRP A 21 -11.28 -1.70 13.49
CA TRP A 21 -12.72 -1.70 13.18
C TRP A 21 -13.02 -1.22 11.75
N ASP A 22 -12.11 -0.44 11.15
CA ASP A 22 -12.21 0.02 9.77
C ASP A 22 -10.87 -0.10 9.02
N PRO A 23 -10.45 -1.30 8.58
CA PRO A 23 -9.17 -1.46 7.89
C PRO A 23 -9.04 -0.62 6.60
N HIS A 24 -10.16 -0.25 5.96
CA HIS A 24 -10.16 0.58 4.76
C HIS A 24 -9.75 2.02 5.03
N SER A 25 -9.85 2.52 6.27
CA SER A 25 -9.31 3.85 6.61
C SER A 25 -7.78 3.91 6.52
N VAL A 26 -7.11 2.75 6.45
CA VAL A 26 -5.65 2.63 6.44
C VAL A 26 -5.14 1.96 5.16
N LEU A 27 -5.71 0.81 4.82
CA LEU A 27 -5.31 -0.02 3.69
C LEU A 27 -6.00 0.41 2.40
N GLY A 28 -5.41 0.02 1.28
CA GLY A 28 -5.87 0.41 -0.04
C GLY A 28 -5.37 1.79 -0.46
N PRO A 29 -6.03 2.41 -1.44
CA PRO A 29 -5.64 3.69 -2.02
C PRO A 29 -6.24 4.90 -1.26
N HIS A 30 -5.40 5.88 -0.94
CA HIS A 30 -5.76 7.13 -0.24
C HIS A 30 -5.15 8.34 -0.94
N ILE A 31 -5.98 9.31 -1.35
CA ILE A 31 -5.48 10.60 -1.82
C ILE A 31 -5.18 11.49 -0.61
N ILE A 32 -3.93 11.88 -0.46
CA ILE A 32 -3.42 12.68 0.66
C ILE A 32 -2.71 13.94 0.14
N LEU A 33 -2.49 14.92 1.04
CA LEU A 33 -1.67 16.10 0.75
C LEU A 33 -0.31 15.96 1.45
N LEU A 34 0.78 16.03 0.69
CA LEU A 34 2.14 16.13 1.20
C LEU A 34 2.79 17.39 0.64
N ASN A 35 3.20 18.31 1.51
CA ASN A 35 3.71 19.64 1.14
C ASN A 35 2.76 20.37 0.17
N ASP A 36 1.47 20.42 0.51
CA ASP A 36 0.40 21.03 -0.28
C ASP A 36 0.20 20.45 -1.69
N ARG A 37 0.76 19.28 -1.98
CA ARG A 37 0.60 18.57 -3.26
C ARG A 37 -0.14 17.25 -3.10
N PRO A 38 -1.06 16.91 -4.01
CA PRO A 38 -1.80 15.67 -3.96
C PRO A 38 -0.88 14.48 -4.25
N HIS A 39 -0.98 13.45 -3.43
CA HIS A 39 -0.30 12.17 -3.61
C HIS A 39 -1.32 11.05 -3.45
N LEU A 40 -1.14 9.96 -4.19
CA LEU A 40 -1.79 8.70 -3.87
C LEU A 40 -0.87 7.90 -2.96
N ALA A 41 -1.28 7.73 -1.70
CA ALA A 41 -0.71 6.75 -0.80
C ALA A 41 -1.46 5.43 -0.98
N LEU A 42 -0.75 4.39 -1.41
CA LEU A 42 -1.31 3.05 -1.52
C LEU A 42 -0.65 2.14 -0.51
N ARG A 43 -1.46 1.55 0.38
CA ARG A 43 -0.98 0.69 1.46
C ARG A 43 -1.54 -0.71 1.36
N ALA A 44 -0.67 -1.72 1.47
CA ALA A 44 -1.05 -3.12 1.36
C ALA A 44 -0.46 -3.94 2.51
N TRP A 45 -1.30 -4.76 3.14
CA TRP A 45 -0.87 -5.73 4.14
C TRP A 45 -0.63 -7.09 3.48
N GLN A 46 0.64 -7.47 3.30
CA GLN A 46 1.09 -8.69 2.64
C GLN A 46 2.19 -9.38 3.48
N PRO A 47 1.82 -10.12 4.54
CA PRO A 47 2.79 -10.78 5.41
C PRO A 47 3.51 -11.92 4.69
N GLY A 48 4.78 -12.13 5.02
CA GLY A 48 5.54 -13.30 4.56
C GLY A 48 5.93 -13.30 3.08
N VAL A 49 5.87 -12.14 2.41
CA VAL A 49 6.32 -12.00 1.01
C VAL A 49 7.67 -11.31 0.93
N LYS A 50 8.33 -11.42 -0.22
CA LYS A 50 9.64 -10.80 -0.47
C LYS A 50 9.47 -9.32 -0.80
N ASP A 51 8.68 -9.02 -1.83
CA ASP A 51 8.48 -7.67 -2.38
C ASP A 51 7.04 -7.49 -2.86
N VAL A 52 6.56 -6.25 -2.79
CA VAL A 52 5.24 -5.86 -3.31
C VAL A 52 5.42 -4.63 -4.17
N ALA A 53 4.71 -4.61 -5.30
CA ALA A 53 4.68 -3.47 -6.20
C ALA A 53 3.25 -3.22 -6.69
N LEU A 54 2.95 -1.95 -6.96
CA LEU A 54 1.76 -1.53 -7.68
C LEU A 54 2.05 -1.61 -9.18
N LEU A 55 1.21 -2.34 -9.92
CA LEU A 55 1.24 -2.42 -11.37
C LEU A 55 0.05 -1.67 -11.96
N SER A 56 0.32 -0.61 -12.74
CA SER A 56 -0.69 0.16 -13.46
C SER A 56 -0.19 0.54 -14.84
N ASN A 57 -0.97 0.27 -15.90
CA ASN A 57 -0.60 0.55 -17.30
C ASN A 57 0.81 0.05 -17.69
N SER A 58 1.17 -1.16 -17.27
CA SER A 58 2.52 -1.76 -17.47
C SER A 58 3.66 -1.06 -16.74
N VAL A 59 3.38 -0.03 -15.93
CA VAL A 59 4.35 0.64 -15.06
C VAL A 59 4.31 -0.01 -13.68
N LEU A 60 5.49 -0.36 -13.18
CA LEU A 60 5.68 -0.97 -11.88
C LEU A 60 6.23 0.04 -10.86
N TRP A 61 5.48 0.27 -9.79
CA TRP A 61 5.87 1.12 -8.67
C TRP A 61 6.19 0.22 -7.48
N ARG A 62 7.48 0.12 -7.12
CA ARG A 62 7.87 -0.64 -5.94
C ARG A 62 7.24 -0.02 -4.69
N MET A 63 6.75 -0.87 -3.80
CA MET A 63 6.27 -0.46 -2.49
C MET A 63 7.38 -0.68 -1.47
N THR A 64 7.56 0.30 -0.59
CA THR A 64 8.49 0.21 0.52
C THR A 64 7.82 -0.57 1.65
N ARG A 65 8.51 -1.57 2.20
CA ARG A 65 8.07 -2.22 3.44
C ARG A 65 8.27 -1.22 4.59
N ILE A 66 7.18 -0.67 5.11
CA ILE A 66 7.19 0.33 6.19
C ILE A 66 7.09 -0.32 7.57
N TYR A 67 6.62 -1.57 7.66
CA TYR A 67 6.67 -2.40 8.86
C TYR A 67 7.05 -3.85 8.52
N GLU A 68 7.89 -4.47 9.36
CA GLU A 68 8.50 -5.79 9.10
C GLU A 68 7.47 -6.90 8.90
N GLU A 69 6.32 -6.78 9.57
CA GLU A 69 5.16 -7.66 9.54
C GLU A 69 4.50 -7.75 8.16
N GLY A 70 4.85 -6.87 7.23
CA GLY A 70 4.38 -6.89 5.85
C GLY A 70 3.41 -5.77 5.51
N LEU A 71 3.47 -4.62 6.19
CA LEU A 71 2.82 -3.41 5.69
C LEU A 71 3.73 -2.73 4.69
N TYR A 72 3.21 -2.56 3.47
CA TYR A 72 3.89 -1.91 2.37
C TYR A 72 3.19 -0.62 1.98
N GLU A 73 3.95 0.39 1.58
CA GLU A 73 3.45 1.68 1.12
C GLU A 73 4.16 2.13 -0.16
N THR A 74 3.43 2.73 -1.08
CA THR A 74 3.99 3.54 -2.16
C THR A 74 3.28 4.87 -2.26
N LEU A 75 4.02 5.90 -2.63
CA LEU A 75 3.53 7.26 -2.82
C LEU A 75 3.69 7.64 -4.28
N LEU A 76 2.58 7.88 -4.96
CA LEU A 76 2.57 8.39 -6.33
C LEU A 76 2.32 9.91 -6.26
N PRO A 77 3.31 10.76 -6.61
CA PRO A 77 3.15 12.20 -6.58
C PRO A 77 2.18 12.68 -7.66
N ASP A 78 1.65 13.89 -7.46
CA ASP A 78 0.79 14.62 -8.40
C ASP A 78 -0.41 13.79 -8.90
N THR A 79 -0.93 12.92 -8.03
CA THR A 79 -2.03 11.99 -8.34
C THR A 79 -3.29 12.41 -7.59
N THR A 80 -4.34 12.75 -8.34
CA THR A 80 -5.62 13.23 -7.81
C THR A 80 -6.76 12.23 -7.96
N SER A 81 -6.53 11.11 -8.64
CA SER A 81 -7.50 10.03 -8.85
C SER A 81 -6.82 8.68 -8.75
N ILE A 82 -7.56 7.67 -8.28
CA ILE A 82 -7.04 6.30 -8.13
C ILE A 82 -7.01 5.65 -9.53
N PRO A 83 -5.83 5.25 -10.04
CA PRO A 83 -5.74 4.55 -11.32
C PRO A 83 -6.24 3.11 -11.18
N THR A 84 -6.59 2.45 -12.28
CA THR A 84 -6.73 0.98 -12.25
C THR A 84 -5.37 0.35 -11.98
N TYR A 85 -5.29 -0.57 -11.02
CA TYR A 85 -4.05 -1.24 -10.65
C TYR A 85 -4.24 -2.69 -10.21
N ARG A 86 -3.13 -3.42 -10.15
CA ARG A 86 -2.98 -4.70 -9.45
C ARG A 86 -1.79 -4.65 -8.50
N LEU A 87 -1.82 -5.47 -7.46
CA LEU A 87 -0.65 -5.74 -6.64
C LEU A 87 0.15 -6.87 -7.28
N ARG A 88 1.41 -6.61 -7.59
CA ARG A 88 2.38 -7.63 -8.01
C ARG A 88 3.18 -8.05 -6.78
N ILE A 89 3.01 -9.29 -6.38
CA ILE A 89 3.64 -9.88 -5.20
C ILE A 89 4.75 -10.81 -5.65
N THR A 90 5.94 -10.63 -5.10
CA THR A 90 7.04 -11.58 -5.22
C THR A 90 7.11 -12.40 -3.93
N HIS A 91 6.91 -13.69 -4.05
CA HIS A 91 6.97 -14.66 -2.94
C HIS A 91 8.42 -14.96 -2.56
N LEU A 92 8.63 -15.58 -1.39
CA LEU A 92 9.97 -15.90 -0.88
C LEU A 92 10.72 -16.90 -1.76
N ASP A 93 10.01 -17.80 -2.43
CA ASP A 93 10.54 -18.76 -3.40
C ASP A 93 10.84 -18.13 -4.79
N GLY A 94 10.53 -16.84 -4.97
CA GLY A 94 10.71 -16.11 -6.22
C GLY A 94 9.52 -16.20 -7.19
N ALA A 95 8.46 -16.95 -6.86
CA ALA A 95 7.24 -16.93 -7.64
C ALA A 95 6.63 -15.52 -7.64
N VAL A 96 5.96 -15.16 -8.73
CA VAL A 96 5.33 -13.84 -8.89
C VAL A 96 3.86 -14.03 -9.19
N THR A 97 3.01 -13.35 -8.44
CA THR A 97 1.56 -13.33 -8.65
C THR A 97 1.05 -11.89 -8.77
N GLU A 98 0.05 -11.68 -9.61
CA GLU A 98 -0.67 -10.42 -9.69
C GLU A 98 -2.09 -10.62 -9.15
N ILE A 99 -2.49 -9.81 -8.17
CA ILE A 99 -3.80 -9.88 -7.54
C ILE A 99 -4.49 -8.52 -7.59
N SER A 100 -5.82 -8.53 -7.54
CA SER A 100 -6.58 -7.34 -7.15
C SER A 100 -6.32 -7.01 -5.68
N ASP A 101 -6.31 -5.73 -5.34
CA ASP A 101 -6.19 -5.31 -3.95
C ASP A 101 -7.52 -5.55 -3.22
N PRO A 102 -7.55 -6.34 -2.12
CA PRO A 102 -8.77 -6.59 -1.35
C PRO A 102 -9.34 -5.32 -0.71
N TYR A 103 -8.51 -4.29 -0.52
CA TYR A 103 -8.91 -3.00 0.07
C TYR A 103 -9.12 -1.90 -0.96
N ALA A 104 -9.08 -2.22 -2.26
CA ALA A 104 -9.53 -1.29 -3.28
C ALA A 104 -11.03 -1.03 -3.10
N VAL A 105 -11.39 0.14 -2.56
CA VAL A 105 -12.74 0.66 -2.69
C VAL A 105 -12.89 1.13 -4.14
N SER A 106 -13.66 0.36 -4.93
CA SER A 106 -14.11 0.84 -6.23
C SER A 106 -14.91 2.14 -6.04
N PRO A 107 -14.73 3.15 -6.90
CA PRO A 107 -15.59 4.33 -6.92
C PRO A 107 -17.05 3.97 -7.22
#